data_AF-Q88G29-F1
#
_entry.id   AF-Q88G29-F1
#
_cell.length_a   1.000
_cell.length_b   1.000
_cell.length_c   1.000
_cell.angle_alpha   90.00
_cell.angle_beta   90.00
_cell.angle_gamma   90.00
#
_symmetry.space_group_name_H-M   'P 1'
#
loop_
_entity.id
_entity.type
_entity.pdbx_description
1 polymer ?
#
loop_
_entity_poly.entity_id
_entity_poly.type
_entity_poly.pdbx_seq_one_letter_code
_entity_poly.pdbx_strand_id
1 'polypeptide(L)'
;MEDDNEYAAVYQLTVKGTGFNNSDGTSRASLIQRFVQDGMDVFLVPEPHNAHDPNAIAVYIEVKRWFFFGPYRYQIGYVSERWAKSFAKRFAAGGTIVEAYVRSHHAPEDQTFPRVSIEAVASWALRQKKRAGVDAD
;
A
#
# COMPACT_ATOMS: atom_id res chain seq x y z
N MET A 1 -8.30 29.18 -16.73
CA MET A 1 -7.71 27.84 -16.67
C MET A 1 -8.49 27.14 -15.58
N GLU A 2 -9.48 26.35 -16.00
CA GLU A 2 -10.41 25.67 -15.10
C GLU A 2 -9.70 24.57 -14.32
N ASP A 3 -10.04 24.48 -13.05
CA ASP A 3 -9.63 23.45 -12.10
C ASP A 3 -10.10 22.06 -12.57
N ASP A 4 -9.27 21.36 -13.35
CA ASP A 4 -9.38 19.91 -13.53
C ASP A 4 -8.86 19.21 -12.26
N ASN A 5 -9.57 19.39 -11.15
CA ASN A 5 -9.43 18.51 -10.00
C ASN A 5 -10.16 17.20 -10.34
N GLU A 6 -9.58 16.45 -11.27
CA GLU A 6 -9.98 15.10 -11.65
C GLU A 6 -9.81 14.20 -10.42
N TYR A 7 -10.92 13.92 -9.73
CA TYR A 7 -10.93 13.24 -8.43
C TYR A 7 -10.00 12.01 -8.38
N ALA A 8 -8.88 12.16 -7.67
CA ALA A 8 -7.98 11.07 -7.33
C ALA A 8 -8.76 9.96 -6.60
N ALA A 9 -8.58 8.72 -7.03
CA ALA A 9 -9.21 7.59 -6.34
C ALA A 9 -8.54 7.34 -4.98
N VAL A 10 -9.34 7.35 -3.92
CA VAL A 10 -8.88 7.05 -2.55
C VAL A 10 -9.23 5.61 -2.17
N TYR A 11 -8.25 4.88 -1.65
CA TYR A 11 -8.38 3.48 -1.27
C TYR A 11 -7.99 3.25 0.18
N GLN A 12 -8.85 2.55 0.92
CA GLN A 12 -8.52 2.03 2.25
C GLN A 12 -8.17 0.54 2.12
N LEU A 13 -6.92 0.20 2.44
CA LEU A 13 -6.35 -1.13 2.22
C LEU A 13 -5.85 -1.70 3.54
N THR A 14 -5.94 -3.02 3.69
CA THR A 14 -5.27 -3.75 4.79
C THR A 14 -4.01 -4.40 4.25
N VAL A 15 -2.87 -4.12 4.87
CA VAL A 15 -1.59 -4.74 4.54
C VAL A 15 -1.65 -6.23 4.87
N LYS A 16 -1.17 -7.06 3.95
CA LYS A 16 -1.11 -8.52 4.06
C LYS A 16 0.33 -9.00 4.22
N GLY A 17 0.47 -10.18 4.79
CA GLY A 17 1.77 -10.81 4.98
C GLY A 17 2.66 -10.13 6.03
N THR A 18 2.04 -9.45 7.00
CA THR A 18 2.71 -8.71 8.08
C THR A 18 3.43 -9.61 9.09
N GLY A 19 3.09 -10.89 9.17
CA GLY A 19 3.75 -11.87 10.05
C GLY A 19 4.84 -12.72 9.40
N PHE A 20 5.22 -12.42 8.15
CA PHE A 20 6.32 -13.12 7.47
C PHE A 20 7.64 -12.36 7.60
N ASN A 21 8.73 -13.04 7.24
CA ASN A 21 10.04 -12.40 7.12
C ASN A 21 10.26 -11.82 5.72
N ASN A 22 11.11 -10.81 5.64
CA ASN A 22 11.67 -10.29 4.40
C ASN A 22 12.78 -11.22 3.87
N SER A 23 13.22 -11.00 2.63
CA SER A 23 14.28 -11.79 1.98
C SER A 23 15.63 -11.68 2.68
N ASP A 24 15.88 -10.59 3.41
CA ASP A 24 17.06 -10.37 4.25
C ASP A 24 16.96 -11.04 5.65
N GLY A 25 15.87 -11.77 5.90
CA GLY A 25 15.60 -12.45 7.17
C GLY A 25 14.97 -11.57 8.25
N THR A 26 14.76 -10.27 7.99
CA THR A 26 14.11 -9.39 8.99
C THR A 26 12.62 -9.72 9.17
N SER A 27 12.14 -9.66 10.40
CA SER A 27 10.71 -9.89 10.73
C SER A 27 9.88 -8.66 10.42
N ARG A 28 8.88 -8.78 9.54
CA ARG A 28 7.94 -7.68 9.24
C ARG A 28 7.13 -7.31 10.48
N ALA A 29 6.76 -8.28 11.31
CA ALA A 29 6.02 -8.02 12.54
C ALA A 29 6.82 -7.13 13.50
N SER A 30 8.10 -7.46 13.71
CA SER A 30 8.99 -6.68 14.57
C SER A 30 9.27 -5.29 14.00
N LEU A 31 9.38 -5.16 12.68
CA LEU A 31 9.50 -3.85 12.02
C LEU A 31 8.25 -3.00 12.22
N ILE A 32 7.06 -3.58 12.08
CA ILE A 32 5.79 -2.90 12.30
C ILE A 32 5.68 -2.44 13.75
N GLN A 33 5.85 -3.34 14.72
CA GLN A 33 5.79 -3.03 16.14
C GLN A 33 6.76 -1.91 16.55
N ARG A 34 7.96 -1.88 15.94
CA ARG A 34 9.01 -0.94 16.31
C ARG A 34 8.87 0.43 15.66
N PHE A 35 8.41 0.49 14.41
CA PHE A 35 8.55 1.71 13.60
C PHE A 35 7.23 2.26 13.04
N VAL A 36 6.20 1.43 12.86
CA VAL A 36 4.94 1.90 12.27
C VAL A 36 4.23 2.82 13.26
N GLN A 37 3.78 3.96 12.76
CA GLN A 37 2.96 4.93 13.48
C GLN A 37 1.82 5.37 12.58
N ASP A 38 0.69 5.76 13.17
CA ASP A 38 -0.41 6.35 12.42
C ASP A 38 0.03 7.68 11.80
N GLY A 39 -0.36 7.92 10.55
CA GLY A 39 0.06 9.06 9.73
C GLY A 39 1.42 8.89 9.05
N MET A 40 2.16 7.79 9.29
CA MET A 40 3.45 7.55 8.63
C MET A 40 3.28 7.28 7.13
N ASP A 41 4.13 7.87 6.30
CA ASP A 41 4.16 7.61 4.86
C ASP A 41 4.46 6.14 4.55
N VAL A 42 3.76 5.61 3.54
CA VAL A 42 4.04 4.28 2.98
C VAL A 42 4.26 4.36 1.48
N PHE A 43 5.06 3.44 0.97
CA PHE A 43 5.40 3.35 -0.44
C PHE A 43 4.87 2.03 -1.00
N LEU A 44 4.05 2.13 -2.06
CA LEU A 44 3.53 0.97 -2.77
C LEU A 44 4.41 0.73 -4.00
N VAL A 45 5.11 -0.40 -4.03
CA VAL A 45 6.10 -0.73 -5.06
C VAL A 45 5.66 -1.99 -5.82
N PRO A 46 5.33 -1.89 -7.12
CA PRO A 46 5.02 -3.06 -7.95
C PRO A 46 6.23 -3.99 -8.10
N GLU A 47 6.01 -5.30 -7.98
CA GLU A 47 7.01 -6.34 -8.17
C GLU A 47 6.60 -7.27 -9.34
N PRO A 48 6.69 -6.81 -10.61
CA PRO A 48 6.22 -7.59 -11.76
C PRO A 48 6.97 -8.91 -11.98
N HIS A 49 8.16 -9.05 -11.38
CA HIS A 49 9.00 -10.25 -11.44
C HIS A 49 8.94 -11.09 -10.15
N ASN A 50 7.96 -10.84 -9.27
CA ASN A 50 7.76 -11.65 -8.08
C ASN A 50 7.40 -13.09 -8.49
N ALA A 51 8.13 -14.07 -7.94
CA ALA A 51 8.02 -15.47 -8.33
C ALA A 51 6.66 -16.12 -7.98
N HIS A 52 5.89 -15.50 -7.08
CA HIS A 52 4.62 -16.04 -6.61
C HIS A 52 3.41 -15.35 -7.24
N ASP A 53 3.46 -14.02 -7.41
CA ASP A 53 2.39 -13.24 -8.04
C ASP A 53 2.97 -12.07 -8.85
N PRO A 54 2.86 -12.07 -10.20
CA PRO A 54 3.37 -10.97 -11.03
C PRO A 54 2.59 -9.64 -10.84
N ASN A 55 1.49 -9.64 -10.09
CA ASN A 55 0.78 -8.41 -9.72
C ASN A 55 1.15 -7.92 -8.32
N ALA A 56 2.08 -8.57 -7.62
CA ALA A 56 2.43 -8.23 -6.25
C ALA A 56 2.82 -6.76 -6.13
N ILE A 57 2.31 -6.11 -5.08
CA ILE A 57 2.67 -4.73 -4.73
C ILE A 57 3.11 -4.75 -3.28
N ALA A 58 4.41 -4.60 -3.08
CA ALA A 58 5.02 -4.53 -1.77
C ALA A 58 4.74 -3.17 -1.12
N VAL A 59 4.54 -3.18 0.19
CA VAL A 59 4.31 -1.99 1.01
C VAL A 59 5.53 -1.77 1.88
N TYR A 60 6.13 -0.59 1.75
CA TYR A 60 7.31 -0.18 2.49
C TYR A 60 7.01 1.02 3.39
N ILE A 61 7.72 1.10 4.52
CA ILE A 61 7.88 2.34 5.30
C ILE A 61 9.31 2.84 5.16
N GLU A 62 9.52 4.13 5.36
CA GLU A 62 10.84 4.72 5.39
C GLU A 62 11.23 5.12 6.81
N VAL A 63 12.36 4.60 7.29
CA VAL A 63 12.87 4.86 8.64
C VAL A 63 14.19 5.60 8.54
N LYS A 64 14.28 6.74 9.22
CA LYS A 64 15.52 7.52 9.31
C LYS A 64 16.55 6.74 10.12
N ARG A 65 17.71 6.47 9.53
CA ARG A 65 18.86 5.89 10.25
C ARG A 65 19.78 7.02 10.72
N TRP A 66 20.77 6.65 11.54
CA TRP A 66 21.76 7.58 12.07
C TRP A 66 22.46 8.37 10.96
N PHE A 67 22.92 9.59 11.27
CA PHE A 67 23.21 10.71 10.37
C PHE A 67 24.01 10.39 9.08
N PHE A 68 24.77 9.30 9.05
CA PHE A 68 25.60 8.89 7.91
C PHE A 68 24.95 7.86 6.97
N PHE A 69 23.82 7.24 7.32
CA PHE A 69 23.29 6.06 6.60
C PHE A 69 22.02 6.31 5.77
N GLY A 70 21.58 7.58 5.66
CA GLY A 70 20.36 7.92 4.91
C GLY A 70 19.09 7.25 5.44
N PRO A 71 17.92 7.55 4.86
CA PRO A 71 16.71 6.78 5.14
C PRO A 71 16.83 5.35 4.57
N TYR A 72 16.23 4.39 5.27
CA TYR A 72 16.14 3.01 4.79
C TYR A 72 14.69 2.58 4.69
N ARG A 73 14.35 1.86 3.61
CA ARG A 73 12.99 1.37 3.37
C ARG A 73 12.85 -0.06 3.85
N TYR A 74 11.94 -0.26 4.80
CA TYR A 74 11.59 -1.58 5.31
C TYR A 74 10.27 -2.04 4.71
N GLN A 75 10.28 -3.22 4.10
CA GLN A 75 9.03 -3.83 3.68
C GLN A 75 8.25 -4.29 4.91
N ILE A 76 6.96 -3.94 4.96
CA ILE A 76 6.03 -4.31 6.04
C ILE A 76 4.94 -5.27 5.56
N GLY A 77 4.84 -5.50 4.25
CA GLY A 77 3.95 -6.51 3.68
C GLY A 77 3.60 -6.23 2.22
N TYR A 78 2.38 -6.58 1.86
CA TYR A 78 1.85 -6.49 0.51
C TYR A 78 0.41 -5.94 0.50
N VAL A 79 0.01 -5.34 -0.62
CA VAL A 79 -1.39 -5.14 -0.95
C VAL A 79 -2.05 -6.52 -1.18
N SER A 80 -3.32 -6.69 -0.81
CA SER A 80 -4.01 -7.96 -1.04
C SER A 80 -4.11 -8.27 -2.54
N GLU A 81 -3.99 -9.54 -2.92
CA GLU A 81 -4.01 -10.02 -4.31
C GLU A 81 -5.17 -9.43 -5.14
N ARG A 82 -6.37 -9.37 -4.55
CA ARG A 82 -7.56 -8.77 -5.17
C ARG A 82 -7.31 -7.34 -5.63
N TRP A 83 -6.74 -6.51 -4.77
CA TRP A 83 -6.43 -5.11 -5.09
C TRP A 83 -5.19 -5.01 -5.97
N ALA A 84 -4.20 -5.87 -5.73
CA ALA A 84 -2.94 -5.91 -6.45
C ALA A 84 -3.15 -6.11 -7.96
N LYS A 85 -4.00 -7.06 -8.35
CA LYS A 85 -4.39 -7.27 -9.76
C LYS A 85 -5.00 -6.03 -10.43
N SER A 86 -5.78 -5.24 -9.69
CA SER A 86 -6.38 -4.01 -10.23
C SER A 86 -5.34 -2.89 -10.32
N PHE A 87 -4.50 -2.75 -9.30
CA PHE A 87 -3.49 -1.70 -9.22
C PHE A 87 -2.35 -1.95 -10.21
N ALA A 88 -1.88 -3.19 -10.37
CA ALA A 88 -0.83 -3.55 -11.32
C ALA A 88 -1.18 -3.13 -12.75
N LYS A 89 -2.44 -3.29 -13.17
CA LYS A 89 -2.92 -2.80 -14.47
C LYS A 89 -2.86 -1.28 -14.59
N ARG A 90 -3.13 -0.55 -13.49
CA ARG A 90 -3.07 0.92 -13.46
C ARG A 90 -1.64 1.41 -13.50
N PHE A 91 -0.74 0.78 -12.74
CA PHE A 91 0.70 1.03 -12.82
C PHE A 91 1.26 0.77 -14.22
N ALA A 92 0.90 -0.35 -14.85
CA ALA A 92 1.30 -0.67 -16.22
C ALA A 92 0.78 0.35 -17.26
N ALA A 93 -0.32 1.05 -16.96
CA ALA A 93 -0.87 2.12 -17.78
C ALA A 93 -0.30 3.51 -17.43
N GLY A 94 0.74 3.59 -16.59
CA GLY A 94 1.37 4.85 -16.18
C GLY A 94 0.72 5.55 -14.98
N GLY A 95 -0.30 4.95 -14.37
CA GLY A 95 -0.90 5.45 -13.13
C GLY A 95 0.05 5.33 -11.95
N THR A 96 -0.02 6.28 -11.02
CA THR A 96 0.83 6.31 -9.83
C THR A 96 0.02 6.44 -8.55
N ILE A 97 0.64 6.08 -7.43
CA ILE A 97 0.15 6.47 -6.10
C ILE A 97 0.77 7.83 -5.80
N VAL A 98 -0.09 8.83 -5.62
CA VAL A 98 0.30 10.22 -5.35
C VAL A 98 0.75 10.34 -3.90
N GLU A 99 -0.05 9.77 -2.99
CA GLU A 99 0.20 9.77 -1.55
C GLU A 99 -0.28 8.45 -0.95
N ALA A 100 0.40 7.97 0.08
CA ALA A 100 -0.13 6.89 0.89
C ALA A 100 0.45 6.96 2.31
N TYR A 101 -0.40 6.65 3.30
CA TYR A 101 -0.02 6.71 4.71
C TYR A 101 -0.70 5.63 5.53
N VAL A 102 -0.13 5.32 6.69
CA VAL A 102 -0.72 4.45 7.70
C VAL A 102 -1.94 5.15 8.30
N ARG A 103 -3.13 4.61 8.07
CA ARG A 103 -4.36 5.14 8.66
C ARG A 103 -4.55 4.68 10.09
N SER A 104 -4.25 3.42 10.35
CA SER A 104 -4.30 2.83 11.69
C SER A 104 -3.46 1.56 11.76
N HIS A 105 -2.94 1.25 12.95
CA HIS A 105 -2.28 -0.01 13.22
C HIS A 105 -2.72 -0.63 14.55
N HIS A 106 -2.61 -1.94 14.65
CA HIS A 106 -2.73 -2.71 15.88
C HIS A 106 -1.62 -3.75 15.90
N ALA A 107 -0.62 -3.52 16.74
CA ALA A 107 0.61 -4.30 16.78
C ALA A 107 1.14 -4.46 18.21
N PRO A 108 0.39 -5.16 19.09
CA PRO A 108 0.91 -5.49 20.42
C PRO A 108 2.13 -6.43 20.30
N GLU A 109 3.05 -6.35 21.27
CA GLU A 109 4.36 -7.03 21.21
C GLU A 109 4.25 -8.56 21.14
N ASP A 110 3.18 -9.13 21.71
CA ASP A 110 2.90 -10.56 21.74
C ASP A 110 2.25 -11.10 20.45
N GLN A 111 1.85 -10.22 19.52
CA GLN A 111 1.18 -10.62 18.28
C GLN A 111 2.16 -10.82 17.13
N THR A 112 2.15 -12.03 16.56
CA THR A 112 2.97 -12.40 15.39
C THR A 112 2.41 -11.91 14.05
N PHE A 113 1.17 -11.43 14.02
CA PHE A 113 0.47 -10.96 12.81
C PHE A 113 -0.17 -9.58 13.05
N PRO A 114 0.62 -8.52 13.17
CA PRO A 114 0.08 -7.18 13.40
C PRO A 114 -0.81 -6.75 12.24
N ARG A 115 -1.80 -5.90 12.53
CA ARG A 115 -2.73 -5.37 11.53
C ARG A 115 -2.36 -3.93 11.21
N VAL A 116 -2.21 -3.64 9.92
CA VAL A 116 -1.95 -2.29 9.43
C VAL A 116 -2.97 -1.97 8.35
N SER A 117 -3.64 -0.84 8.50
CA SER A 117 -4.51 -0.25 7.50
C SER A 117 -3.84 0.98 6.93
N ILE A 118 -3.83 1.09 5.61
CA ILE A 118 -3.28 2.24 4.89
C ILE A 118 -4.37 2.93 4.09
N GLU A 119 -4.20 4.21 3.86
CA GLU A 119 -4.94 4.96 2.85
C GLU A 119 -3.98 5.31 1.71
N ALA A 120 -4.44 5.13 0.46
CA ALA A 120 -3.66 5.45 -0.73
C ALA A 120 -4.50 6.31 -1.67
N VAL A 121 -3.93 7.44 -2.08
CA VAL A 121 -4.47 8.38 -3.05
C VAL A 121 -3.79 8.11 -4.38
N ALA A 122 -4.57 7.78 -5.40
CA ALA A 122 -4.05 7.39 -6.70
C ALA A 122 -4.32 8.46 -7.76
N SER A 123 -3.42 8.56 -8.75
CA SER A 123 -3.49 9.55 -9.82
C SER A 123 -4.63 9.30 -10.82
N TRP A 124 -5.37 8.20 -10.67
CA TRP A 124 -6.42 7.81 -11.61
C TRP A 124 -7.80 8.07 -11.03
N ALA A 125 -8.75 8.40 -11.91
CA ALA A 125 -10.13 8.65 -11.55
C ALA A 125 -10.80 7.43 -10.89
N LEU A 126 -11.67 7.70 -9.91
CA LEU A 126 -12.53 6.69 -9.32
C LEU A 126 -13.43 6.09 -10.41
N ARG A 127 -13.41 4.76 -10.54
CA ARG A 127 -14.28 4.07 -11.50
C ARG A 127 -15.74 4.32 -11.10
N GLN A 128 -16.45 5.19 -11.83
CA GLN A 128 -17.87 5.40 -11.59
C GLN A 128 -18.61 4.06 -11.72
N LYS A 129 -19.32 3.65 -10.66
CA LYS A 129 -20.26 2.54 -10.76
C LYS A 129 -21.32 2.97 -11.77
N LYS A 130 -21.32 2.38 -12.96
CA LYS A 130 -22.47 2.46 -13.88
C LYS A 130 -23.66 1.96 -13.06
N ARG A 131 -24.58 2.84 -12.65
CA ARG A 131 -25.87 2.42 -12.08
C ARG A 131 -26.50 1.53 -13.14
N ALA A 132 -26.61 0.24 -12.85
CA ALA A 132 -27.37 -0.66 -13.69
C ALA A 132 -28.86 -0.32 -13.49
N GLY A 133 -29.47 0.23 -14.54
CA GLY A 133 -30.92 0.26 -14.76
C GLY A 133 -31.74 1.21 -13.88
N VAL A 134 -32.10 2.37 -14.44
CA VAL A 134 -33.51 2.81 -14.51
C VAL A 134 -33.63 3.50 -15.85
N ASP A 135 -34.14 2.78 -16.84
CA ASP A 135 -35.03 3.28 -17.89
C ASP A 135 -35.82 2.06 -18.32
N ALA A 136 -36.90 1.84 -17.58
CA ALA A 136 -38.07 1.15 -18.10
C ALA A 136 -38.89 2.23 -18.82
N ASP A 137 -39.03 2.08 -20.13
CA ASP A 137 -40.29 2.20 -20.88
C ASP A 137 -40.09 1.70 -22.31
#